data_AF-A0A931NZQ7-F1
#
_entry.id   AF-A0A931NZQ7-F1
#
_cell.length_a   1.000
_cell.length_b   1.000
_cell.length_c   1.000
_cell.angle_alpha   90.00
_cell.angle_beta   90.00
_cell.angle_gamma   90.00
#
_symmetry.space_group_name_H-M   'P 1'
#
loop_
_entity.id
_entity.type
_entity.pdbx_description
1 polymer ?
#
loop_
_entity_poly.entity_id
_entity_poly.type
_entity_poly.pdbx_seq_one_letter_code
_entity_poly.pdbx_strand_id
1 'polypeptide(L)' 'MDLRTILAEVDAWSVEDRIRLIEAVWDGLDDTPETLRLTPAQEQDLKRRIEATRSNPKAGSPWEEVKARLKGDSE' A
#
# COMPACT_ATOMS: atom_id res chain seq x y z
N MET A 1 -13.47 11.28 -20.88
CA MET A 1 -12.11 10.77 -21.19
C MET A 1 -12.02 9.41 -20.51
N ASP A 2 -11.66 8.35 -21.24
CA ASP A 2 -11.55 7.01 -20.62
C ASP A 2 -10.21 6.84 -19.88
N LEU A 3 -10.13 5.82 -19.02
CA LEU A 3 -8.96 5.56 -18.19
C LEU A 3 -7.68 5.34 -19.01
N ARG A 4 -7.77 4.72 -20.20
CA ARG A 4 -6.58 4.50 -21.05
C ARG A 4 -6.04 5.82 -21.58
N THR A 5 -6.93 6.70 -21.99
CA THR A 5 -6.56 8.04 -22.47
C THR A 5 -5.91 8.86 -21.34
N ILE A 6 -6.39 8.76 -20.10
CA ILE A 6 -5.78 9.44 -18.94
C ILE A 6 -4.39 8.89 -18.65
N LEU A 7 -4.23 7.56 -18.65
CA LEU A 7 -2.93 6.93 -18.39
C LEU A 7 -1.89 7.28 -19.45
N ALA A 8 -2.28 7.35 -20.73
CA ALA A 8 -1.39 7.75 -21.80
C ALA A 8 -0.88 9.21 -21.65
N GLU A 9 -1.73 10.11 -21.16
CA GLU A 9 -1.36 11.50 -20.86
C GLU A 9 -0.40 11.58 -19.67
N VAL A 10 -0.73 10.87 -18.58
CA VAL A 10 0.11 10.80 -17.37
C VAL A 10 1.47 10.17 -17.66
N ASP A 11 1.56 9.28 -18.65
CA ASP A 11 2.82 8.69 -19.11
C ASP A 11 3.77 9.69 -19.77
N ALA A 12 3.31 10.87 -20.16
CA ALA A 12 4.17 11.95 -20.65
C ALA A 12 4.73 12.83 -19.51
N TRP A 13 4.21 12.69 -18.28
CA TRP A 13 4.58 13.56 -17.16
C TRP A 13 5.93 13.21 -16.55
N SER A 14 6.51 14.15 -15.82
CA SER A 14 7.68 13.89 -14.98
C SER A 14 7.36 12.84 -13.90
N VAL A 15 8.37 12.13 -13.40
CA VAL A 15 8.19 11.17 -12.30
C VAL A 15 7.61 11.87 -11.06
N GLU A 16 8.03 13.11 -10.79
CA GLU A 16 7.56 13.89 -9.65
C GLU A 16 6.06 14.20 -9.76
N ASP A 17 5.57 14.61 -10.93
CA ASP A 17 4.16 14.90 -11.13
C ASP A 17 3.28 13.65 -11.08
N ARG A 18 3.79 12.50 -11.54
CA ARG A 18 3.10 11.22 -11.38
C ARG A 18 2.97 10.83 -9.91
N ILE A 19 4.02 11.04 -9.11
CA ILE A 19 3.96 10.77 -7.66
C ILE A 19 2.93 11.68 -6.99
N ARG A 20 2.92 12.99 -7.31
CA ARG A 20 1.93 13.93 -6.79
C ARG A 20 0.49 13.55 -7.17
N LEU A 21 0.27 13.06 -8.39
CA LEU A 21 -1.05 12.58 -8.81
C LEU A 21 -1.47 11.35 -8.00
N ILE A 22 -0.57 10.39 -7.80
CA ILE A 22 -0.84 9.19 -7.00
C ILE A 22 -1.22 9.59 -5.58
N GLU A 23 -0.48 10.50 -4.96
CA GLU A 23 -0.77 11.03 -3.62
C GLU A 23 -2.13 11.73 -3.56
N ALA A 24 -2.42 12.65 -4.49
CA ALA A 24 -3.70 13.37 -4.52
C ALA A 24 -4.91 12.45 -4.76
N VAL A 25 -4.76 11.44 -5.63
CA VAL A 25 -5.82 10.43 -5.84
C VAL A 25 -6.02 9.61 -4.58
N TRP A 26 -4.93 9.21 -3.92
CA TRP A 26 -4.98 8.41 -2.69
C TRP A 26 -5.66 9.17 -1.55
N ASP A 27 -5.29 10.43 -1.32
CA ASP A 27 -5.89 11.29 -0.29
C ASP A 27 -7.40 11.50 -0.53
N GLY A 28 -7.83 11.52 -1.79
CA GLY A 28 -9.25 11.64 -2.15
C GLY A 28 -10.08 10.36 -1.93
N LEU A 29 -9.48 9.22 -1.64
CA LEU A 29 -10.21 7.96 -1.38
C LEU A 29 -10.76 7.87 0.05
N ASP A 30 -10.19 8.63 0.99
CA ASP A 30 -10.57 8.61 2.41
C ASP A 30 -12.02 9.08 2.65
N ASP A 31 -12.63 9.78 1.69
CA ASP A 31 -14.00 10.28 1.77
C ASP A 31 -15.09 9.20 1.53
N THR A 32 -14.72 7.93 1.33
CA THR A 32 -15.70 6.81 1.17
C THR A 32 -15.50 5.58 2.08
N PRO A 33 -15.37 5.73 3.42
CA PRO A 33 -15.17 4.59 4.34
C PRO A 33 -16.35 3.61 4.35
N GLU A 34 -17.54 4.12 4.06
CA GLU A 34 -18.82 3.42 4.23
C GLU A 34 -19.00 2.25 3.25
N THR A 35 -18.26 2.27 2.13
CA THR A 35 -18.37 1.29 1.03
C THR A 35 -17.44 0.09 1.19
N LEU A 36 -16.38 0.20 2.01
CA LEU A 36 -15.37 -0.83 2.21
C LEU A 36 -15.46 -1.46 3.61
N ARG A 37 -16.65 -1.96 3.97
CA ARG A 37 -16.79 -2.70 5.23
C ARG A 37 -16.03 -4.01 5.15
N LEU A 38 -15.10 -4.20 6.09
CA LEU A 38 -14.42 -5.47 6.28
C LEU A 38 -15.45 -6.56 6.62
N THR A 39 -15.25 -7.76 6.08
CA THR A 39 -15.97 -8.94 6.56
C THR A 39 -15.53 -9.27 7.99
N PRO A 40 -16.36 -9.96 8.80
CA PRO A 40 -15.97 -10.36 10.14
C PRO A 40 -14.68 -11.19 10.18
N ALA A 41 -14.44 -12.02 9.17
CA ALA A 41 -13.22 -12.83 9.06
C ALA A 41 -11.97 -11.96 8.82
N GLN A 42 -12.06 -10.93 7.98
CA GLN A 42 -10.97 -10.00 7.74
C GLN A 42 -10.68 -9.16 9.00
N GLU A 43 -11.71 -8.69 9.71
CA GLU A 43 -11.54 -7.95 10.96
C GLU A 43 -10.87 -8.81 12.04
N GLN A 44 -11.27 -10.08 12.15
CA GLN A 44 -10.65 -11.02 13.08
C GLN A 44 -9.17 -11.27 12.73
N ASP A 45 -8.84 -11.46 11.44
CA ASP A 45 -7.46 -11.64 11.00
C ASP A 45 -6.58 -10.43 11.33
N LEU A 46 -7.09 -9.21 11.07
CA LEU A 46 -6.36 -7.97 11.39
C LEU A 46 -6.13 -7.82 12.88
N LYS A 47 -7.15 -8.08 13.72
CA LYS A 47 -7.01 -8.06 15.19
C LYS A 47 -5.93 -9.04 15.66
N ARG A 48 -5.94 -10.27 15.14
CA ARG A 48 -4.93 -11.30 15.44
C ARG A 48 -3.51 -10.82 15.05
N ARG A 49 -3.35 -10.23 13.87
CA ARG A 49 -2.04 -9.74 13.38
C ARG A 49 -1.52 -8.57 14.20
N ILE A 50 -2.39 -7.63 14.57
CA ILE A 50 -2.04 -6.50 15.43
C ILE A 50 -1.56 -7.00 16.80
N GLU A 51 -2.27 -7.95 17.39
CA GLU A 51 -1.91 -8.51 18.70
C GLU A 51 -0.58 -9.26 18.65
N ALA A 52 -0.35 -10.06 17.59
CA ALA A 52 0.92 -10.73 17.38
C ALA A 52 2.10 -9.74 17.29
N THR A 53 1.92 -8.62 16.59
CA THR A 53 2.95 -7.56 16.50
C THR A 53 3.20 -6.90 17.84
N ARG A 54 2.16 -6.63 18.63
CA ARG A 54 2.29 -6.03 19.98
C ARG A 54 2.99 -6.97 20.96
N SER A 55 2.64 -8.25 20.90
CA SER A 55 3.21 -9.30 21.76
C SER A 55 4.67 -9.63 21.40
N ASN A 56 5.06 -9.48 20.13
CA ASN A 56 6.44 -9.64 19.69
C ASN A 56 6.86 -8.57 18.66
N PRO A 57 7.23 -7.35 19.11
CA PRO A 57 7.63 -6.26 18.21
C PRO A 57 8.86 -6.56 17.35
N LYS A 58 9.66 -7.57 17.71
CA LYS A 58 10.86 -8.00 16.98
C LYS A 58 10.59 -9.15 15.99
N ALA A 59 9.34 -9.58 15.83
CA ALA A 59 8.97 -10.64 14.88
C ALA A 59 9.09 -10.20 13.42
N GLY A 60 9.10 -8.90 13.14
CA GLY A 60 9.29 -8.34 11.80
C GLY A 60 10.77 -8.21 11.44
N SER A 61 11.08 -8.32 10.14
CA SER A 61 12.38 -7.97 9.60
C SER A 61 12.46 -6.46 9.30
N PRO A 62 13.61 -5.80 9.55
CA PRO A 62 13.89 -4.47 9.02
C PRO A 62 13.70 -4.42 7.50
N TRP A 63 13.28 -3.26 6.98
CA TRP A 63 13.02 -3.10 5.55
C TRP A 63 14.23 -3.45 4.69
N GLU A 64 15.44 -3.09 5.11
CA GLU A 64 16.66 -3.40 4.35
C GLU A 64 16.89 -4.91 4.21
N GLU A 65 16.61 -5.72 5.24
CA GLU A 65 16.69 -7.19 5.14
C GLU A 65 15.64 -7.75 4.18
N VAL A 66 14.40 -7.25 4.26
CA VAL A 66 13.32 -7.67 3.35
C VAL A 66 13.68 -7.34 1.91
N LYS A 67 14.20 -6.14 1.68
CA LYS A 67 14.62 -5.65 0.37
C LYS A 67 15.78 -6.46 -0.20
N ALA A 68 16.80 -6.77 0.61
CA ALA A 68 17.91 -7.62 0.20
C ALA A 68 17.40 -9.01 -0.24
N ARG A 69 16.51 -9.62 0.55
CA ARG A 69 15.90 -10.91 0.20
C ARG A 69 15.11 -10.86 -1.10
N LEU A 70 14.36 -9.78 -1.36
CA LEU A 70 13.57 -9.63 -2.59
C LEU A 70 14.43 -9.38 -3.83
N LYS A 71 15.62 -8.79 -3.66
CA LYS A 71 16.58 -8.58 -4.75
C LYS A 71 17.44 -9.81 -5.05
N GLY A 72 17.40 -10.83 -4.18
CA GLY A 72 18.30 -11.97 -4.27
C GLY A 72 19.69 -11.70 -3.73
N ASP A 73 19.89 -10.59 -3.00
CA ASP A 73 21.16 -10.20 -2.39
C ASP A 73 21.47 -11.01 -1.10
N SER A 74 20.64 -12.01 -0.79
CA SER A 74 20.79 -12.88 0.39
C SER A 74 21.33 -14.24 -0.04
N GLU A 75 22.66 -14.37 -0.05
CA GLU A 75 23.39 -15.64 -0.10
C GLU A 75 24.41 -15.68 1.05
#